data_AF-A0A7K9U2D8-F1
#
_entry.id   AF-A0A7K9U2D8-F1
#
_cell.length_a   1.000
_cell.length_b   1.000
_cell.length_c   1.000
_cell.angle_alpha   90.00
_cell.angle_beta   90.00
_cell.angle_gamma   90.00
#
_symmetry.space_group_name_H-M   'P 1'
#
loop_
_entity.id
_entity.type
_entity.pdbx_description
1 polymer ?
#
loop_
_entity_poly.entity_id
_entity_poly.type
_entity_poly.pdbx_seq_one_letter_code
_entity_poly.pdbx_strand_id
1 'polypeptide(L)'
;MRRLTIVWFPFFRSFLYRFLHTDVMSDVCVTEQPARIGILLDYSGSRLLFFNAERGLVLFTIRHKFTNAAHPAFALEKAGVLTLRMGMELPEFVKYS
;
A
#
# COMPACT_ATOMS: atom_id res chain seq x y z
N MET A 1 19.38 -0.28 4.13
CA MET A 1 18.19 0.33 3.49
C MET A 1 17.21 -0.79 3.19
N ARG A 2 16.08 -0.88 3.89
CA ARG A 2 15.14 -2.03 3.73
C ARG A 2 14.13 -1.67 2.63
N ARG A 3 14.20 -2.39 1.51
CA ARG A 3 13.37 -2.19 0.32
C ARG A 3 11.96 -2.72 0.62
N LEU A 4 10.96 -1.85 0.57
CA LEU A 4 9.57 -2.29 0.49
C LEU A 4 9.26 -2.49 -1.00
N THR A 5 9.05 -3.73 -1.41
CA THR A 5 8.69 -4.06 -2.79
C THR A 5 7.23 -4.50 -2.79
N ILE A 6 6.35 -3.76 -3.47
CA ILE A 6 4.98 -4.21 -3.71
C ILE A 6 5.00 -4.90 -5.07
N VAL A 7 4.68 -6.19 -5.12
CA VAL A 7 4.67 -6.97 -6.36
C VAL A 7 3.22 -7.23 -6.78
N TRP A 8 2.88 -6.90 -8.03
CA TRP A 8 1.52 -6.99 -8.57
C TRP A 8 1.39 -8.16 -9.54
N PHE A 9 0.56 -9.16 -9.21
CA PHE A 9 0.26 -10.27 -10.11
C PHE A 9 -1.20 -10.21 -10.59
N PRO A 10 -1.49 -9.79 -11.84
CA PRO A 10 -2.81 -9.97 -12.41
C PRO A 10 -2.94 -11.38 -12.99
N PHE A 11 -3.61 -12.30 -12.27
CA PHE A 11 -4.20 -13.48 -12.89
C PHE A 11 -5.63 -13.14 -13.32
N PHE A 12 -6.08 -13.64 -14.48
CA PHE A 12 -7.42 -13.36 -15.02
C PHE A 12 -8.49 -13.69 -13.94
N ARG A 13 -9.23 -12.65 -13.48
CA ARG A 13 -10.21 -12.63 -12.36
C ARG A 13 -9.70 -12.44 -10.92
N SER A 14 -8.39 -12.38 -10.66
CA SER A 14 -7.90 -12.26 -9.29
C SER A 14 -7.83 -10.80 -8.84
N PHE A 15 -8.72 -10.41 -7.95
CA PHE A 15 -8.60 -9.22 -7.10
C PHE A 15 -7.55 -9.43 -5.99
N LEU A 16 -6.44 -10.10 -6.31
CA LEU A 16 -5.44 -10.53 -5.36
C LEU A 16 -4.30 -9.52 -5.29
N TYR A 17 -4.05 -9.03 -4.09
CA TYR A 17 -2.97 -8.11 -3.78
C TYR A 17 -1.95 -8.81 -2.92
N ARG A 18 -0.68 -8.69 -3.31
CA ARG A 18 0.44 -9.30 -2.59
C ARG A 18 1.31 -8.23 -1.95
N PHE A 19 1.41 -8.30 -0.63
CA PHE A 19 2.22 -7.39 0.17
C PHE A 19 3.46 -8.14 0.66
N LEU A 20 4.64 -7.56 0.41
CA LEU A 20 5.91 -8.12 0.87
C LEU A 20 6.55 -7.17 1.86
N HIS A 21 6.91 -7.70 3.02
CA HIS A 21 7.61 -6.97 4.06
C HIS A 21 8.51 -7.89 4.87
N THR A 22 9.80 -7.55 5.00
CA THR A 22 10.79 -8.34 5.77
C THR A 22 10.70 -9.84 5.49
N ASP A 23 10.72 -10.19 4.20
CA ASP A 23 10.63 -11.57 3.69
C ASP A 23 9.31 -12.31 3.99
N VAL A 24 8.32 -11.62 4.53
CA VAL A 24 6.95 -12.13 4.72
C VAL A 24 6.07 -11.67 3.58
N MET A 25 5.45 -12.64 2.91
CA MET A 25 4.46 -12.41 1.85
C MET A 25 3.04 -12.58 2.41
N SER A 26 2.16 -11.63 2.12
CA SER A 26 0.75 -11.68 2.51
C SER A 26 -0.14 -11.40 1.32
N ASP A 27 -1.14 -12.25 1.11
CA ASP A 27 -2.08 -12.18 0.00
C ASP A 27 -3.46 -11.71 0.50
N VAL A 28 -4.04 -10.69 -0.16
CA VAL A 28 -5.34 -10.11 0.17
C VAL A 28 -6.24 -10.14 -1.04
N CYS A 29 -7.40 -10.79 -0.91
CA CYS A 29 -8.47 -10.72 -1.91
C CYS A 29 -9.33 -9.49 -1.63
N VAL A 30 -9.52 -8.64 -2.64
CA VAL A 30 -10.48 -7.52 -2.58
C VAL A 30 -11.72 -7.85 -3.40
N THR A 31 -12.83 -7.16 -3.16
CA THR A 31 -14.09 -7.38 -3.88
C THR A 31 -14.18 -6.58 -5.17
N GLU A 32 -13.35 -5.54 -5.31
CA GLU A 32 -13.32 -4.64 -6.46
C GLU A 32 -11.90 -4.11 -6.71
N GLN A 33 -11.60 -3.76 -7.95
CA GLN A 33 -10.33 -3.13 -8.30
C GLN A 33 -10.31 -1.65 -7.84
N PRO A 34 -9.47 -1.24 -6.88
CA PRO A 34 -9.28 0.18 -6.58
C PRO A 34 -8.73 0.92 -7.81
N ALA A 35 -9.36 2.05 -8.16
CA ALA A 35 -8.84 2.95 -9.19
C ALA A 35 -7.53 3.62 -8.74
N ARG A 36 -7.35 3.79 -7.43
CA ARG A 36 -6.15 4.37 -6.83
C ARG A 36 -5.89 3.76 -5.46
N ILE A 37 -4.62 3.45 -5.20
CA ILE A 37 -4.15 2.96 -3.91
C ILE A 37 -3.49 4.12 -3.17
N GLY A 38 -3.98 4.41 -1.98
CA GLY A 38 -3.33 5.27 -1.02
C GLY A 38 -2.33 4.49 -0.19
N ILE A 39 -1.23 5.15 0.16
CA ILE A 39 -0.18 4.61 1.03
C ILE A 39 0.05 5.64 2.13
N LEU A 40 -0.05 5.21 3.39
CA LEU A 40 0.23 6.08 4.54
C LEU A 40 1.27 5.44 5.45
N LEU A 41 2.41 6.12 5.59
CA LEU A 41 3.43 5.78 6.57
C LEU A 41 3.18 6.60 7.85
N ASP A 42 2.80 5.91 8.92
CA ASP A 42 2.53 6.48 10.23
C ASP A 42 3.63 6.03 11.21
N TYR A 43 4.62 6.91 11.39
CA TYR A 43 5.74 6.68 12.30
C TYR A 43 5.30 6.56 13.76
N SER A 44 4.35 7.41 14.18
CA SER A 44 3.85 7.44 15.56
C SER A 44 3.09 6.15 15.89
N GLY A 45 2.20 5.72 14.99
CA GLY A 45 1.44 4.48 15.10
C GLY A 45 2.23 3.21 14.73
N SER A 46 3.51 3.32 14.37
CA SER A 46 4.37 2.21 13.95
C SER A 46 3.72 1.32 12.88
N ARG A 47 3.16 1.96 11.84
CA ARG A 47 2.40 1.25 10.81
C ARG A 47 2.56 1.86 9.42
N LEU A 48 2.41 0.99 8.42
CA LEU A 48 2.28 1.36 7.02
C LEU A 48 0.95 0.79 6.50
N LEU A 49 0.10 1.68 6.01
CA LEU A 49 -1.26 1.38 5.56
C LEU A 49 -1.33 1.44 4.04
N PHE A 50 -2.04 0.47 3.46
CA PHE A 50 -2.48 0.48 2.07
C PHE A 50 -3.99 0.53 2.06
N PHE A 51 -4.59 1.43 1.28
CA PHE A 51 -6.03 1.63 1.28
C PHE A 51 -6.56 1.99 -0.11
N ASN A 52 -7.83 1.71 -0.36
CA ASN A 52 -8.55 2.22 -1.52
C ASN A 52 -8.78 3.73 -1.31
N ALA A 53 -8.12 4.56 -2.12
CA ALA A 53 -8.16 6.01 -1.95
C ALA A 53 -9.52 6.62 -2.28
N GLU A 54 -10.33 5.95 -3.10
CA GLU A 54 -11.65 6.46 -3.50
C GLU A 54 -12.71 6.17 -2.42
N ARG A 55 -12.52 5.10 -1.63
CA ARG A 55 -13.50 4.66 -0.61
C ARG A 55 -13.03 4.82 0.83
N GLY A 56 -11.75 5.11 1.05
CA GLY A 56 -11.18 5.18 2.39
C GLY A 56 -11.16 3.84 3.13
N LEU A 57 -11.11 2.72 2.41
CA LEU A 57 -11.10 1.37 3.01
C LEU A 57 -9.68 0.83 3.07
N VAL A 58 -9.23 0.43 4.27
CA VAL A 58 -7.92 -0.19 4.48
C VAL A 58 -7.90 -1.57 3.82
N LEU A 59 -6.92 -1.78 2.94
CA LEU A 59 -6.67 -3.05 2.26
C LEU A 59 -5.69 -3.91 3.06
N PHE A 60 -4.62 -3.30 3.57
CA PHE A 60 -3.60 -4.01 4.33
C PHE A 60 -2.84 -3.08 5.27
N THR A 61 -2.36 -3.64 6.39
CA THR A 61 -1.56 -2.91 7.38
C THR A 61 -0.31 -3.72 7.72
N ILE A 62 0.85 -3.10 7.57
CA ILE A 62 2.11 -3.59 8.12
C ILE A 62 2.33 -2.90 9.48
N ARG A 63 2.49 -3.69 10.54
CA ARG A 63 2.89 -3.17 11.87
C ARG A 63 4.40 -3.35 12.03
N HIS A 64 5.12 -2.24 11.99
CA HIS A 64 6.57 -2.19 12.17
C HIS A 64 6.94 -0.80 12.69
N LYS A 65 7.77 -0.75 13.72
CA LYS A 65 8.42 0.49 14.17
C LYS A 65 9.44 0.97 13.13
N PHE A 66 9.01 1.82 12.21
CA PHE A 66 9.90 2.53 11.30
C PHE A 66 10.67 3.61 12.08
N THR A 67 12.01 3.56 12.07
CA THR A 67 12.84 4.53 12.80
C THR A 67 13.70 5.39 11.87
N ASN A 68 13.99 4.88 10.68
CA ASN A 68 14.81 5.56 9.68
C ASN A 68 13.91 6.29 8.68
N ALA A 69 14.49 7.29 8.00
CA ALA A 69 13.86 7.90 6.85
C ALA A 69 13.48 6.81 5.82
N ALA A 70 12.24 6.85 5.36
CA ALA A 70 11.73 5.99 4.30
C ALA A 70 11.57 6.81 3.02
N HIS A 71 11.91 6.19 1.89
CA HIS A 71 11.69 6.78 0.58
C HIS A 71 10.65 5.97 -0.17
N PRO A 72 9.67 6.62 -0.83
CA PRO A 72 8.74 5.90 -1.67
C PRO A 72 9.49 5.26 -2.84
N ALA A 73 9.12 4.03 -3.18
CA ALA A 73 9.68 3.29 -4.30
C ALA A 73 8.55 2.70 -5.13
N PHE A 74 8.68 2.81 -6.46
CA PHE A 74 7.67 2.35 -7.40
C PHE A 74 8.36 1.51 -8.48
N ALA A 75 7.70 0.41 -8.86
CA ALA A 75 8.15 -0.46 -9.92
C ALA A 75 6.93 -0.97 -10.67
N LEU A 76 7.09 -1.14 -11.98
CA LEU A 76 6.11 -1.79 -12.84
C LEU A 76 6.72 -3.08 -13.36
N GLU A 77 6.04 -4.20 -13.15
CA GLU A 77 6.48 -5.50 -13.68
C GLU A 77 6.29 -5.57 -15.21
N LYS A 78 5.20 -4.96 -15.70
CA LYS A 78 4.85 -4.90 -17.12
C LYS A 78 4.91 -3.46 -17.61
N ALA A 79 5.06 -3.26 -18.91
CA ALA A 79 4.99 -1.94 -19.52
C ALA A 79 3.67 -1.24 -19.15
N GLY A 80 3.76 0.03 -18.76
CA GLY A 80 2.61 0.80 -18.29
C GLY A 80 3.01 2.16 -17.74
N VAL A 81 2.03 2.89 -17.19
CA VAL A 81 2.23 4.21 -16.58
C VAL A 81 1.76 4.16 -15.13
N LEU A 82 2.60 4.65 -14.23
CA LEU A 82 2.23 4.92 -12.85
C LEU A 82 2.21 6.43 -12.62
N THR A 83 1.05 6.96 -12.25
CA THR A 83 0.90 8.39 -11.91
C THR A 83 0.97 8.57 -10.41
N LEU A 84 1.98 9.29 -9.94
CA LEU A 84 2.10 9.66 -8.53
C LEU A 84 1.26 10.91 -8.24
N ARG A 85 0.46 10.85 -7.18
CA ARG A 85 -0.30 12.01 -6.67
C ARG A 85 0.14 12.29 -5.24
N MET A 86 0.73 13.46 -5.03
CA MET A 86 1.24 13.92 -3.73
C MET A 86 0.27 14.93 -3.11
N GLY A 87 0.45 15.21 -1.81
CA GLY A 87 -0.35 16.23 -1.11
C GLY A 87 -1.81 15.82 -0.87
N MET A 88 -2.08 14.52 -0.74
CA MET A 88 -3.40 14.04 -0.36
C MET A 88 -3.71 14.43 1.08
N GLU A 89 -4.97 14.80 1.35
CA GLU A 89 -5.45 15.00 2.72
C GLU A 89 -5.36 13.70 3.51
N LEU A 90 -5.13 13.81 4.83
CA LEU A 90 -5.10 12.66 5.72
C LEU A 90 -6.48 11.97 5.71
N PRO A 91 -6.56 10.67 5.37
CA PRO A 91 -7.85 10.00 5.29
C PRO A 91 -8.58 9.99 6.65
N GLU A 92 -9.91 10.18 6.62
CA GLU A 92 -10.75 10.22 7.83
C GLU A 92 -10.61 8.99 8.72
N PHE A 93 -10.45 7.79 8.14
CA PHE A 93 -10.32 6.54 8.89
C PHE A 93 -9.08 6.49 9.79
N VAL A 94 -8.09 7.36 9.56
CA VAL A 94 -6.87 7.44 10.37
C VAL A 94 -7.12 8.27 11.64
N LYS A 95 -8.03 9.23 11.59
CA LYS A 95 -8.25 10.20 12.69
C LYS A 95 -8.78 9.55 13.97
N TYR A 96 -9.36 8.36 13.86
CA TYR A 96 -10.01 7.64 14.97
C TYR A 96 -9.28 6.35 15.37
N SER A 97 -8.05 6.13 14.88
CA SER A 97 -7.33 4.87 15.02
C SER A 97 -6.09 4.93 15.91
#